data_AF-W7Y4I0-F1
#
_entry.id   AF-W7Y4I0-F1
#
_cell.length_a   1.000
_cell.length_b   1.000
_cell.length_c   1.000
_cell.angle_alpha   90.00
_cell.angle_beta   90.00
_cell.angle_gamma   90.00
#
_symmetry.space_group_name_H-M   'P 1'
#
loop_
_entity.id
_entity.type
_entity.pdbx_description
1 polymer ?
#
loop_
_entity_poly.entity_id
_entity_poly.type
_entity_poly.pdbx_seq_one_letter_code
_entity_poly.pdbx_strand_id
1 'polypeptide(L)'
;MKIPIVDLNLVNVKELKAQNEWSDHFKLVVWPRILFWLGLKELFVDHKQLDWKIHFTPDNMHNNFISMHIVDEKEVFNFYFQVPLVERLSFNLYLGDNTYNFFEIHPALIAKGVIKKEEIEIGATSNILPHLVLSTSNSKYDKRILWDIDEDNYCKLVKYDPIINLLNANFIRFIPPLKKIIDNEWKL
;
A
#
# COMPACT_ATOMS: atom_id res chain seq x y z
N MET A 1 9.15 4.72 -20.05
CA MET A 1 7.68 4.80 -20.10
C MET A 1 7.18 5.07 -18.69
N LYS A 2 6.28 6.03 -18.47
CA LYS A 2 5.71 6.29 -17.12
C LYS A 2 4.75 5.14 -16.80
N ILE A 3 4.92 4.49 -15.65
CA ILE A 3 4.03 3.40 -15.22
C ILE A 3 2.63 3.99 -15.05
N PRO A 4 1.60 3.41 -15.67
CA PRO A 4 0.21 3.81 -15.43
C PRO A 4 -0.15 3.75 -13.95
N ILE A 5 -0.72 4.85 -13.45
CA ILE A 5 -1.24 4.97 -12.08
C ILE A 5 -2.72 5.27 -12.20
N VAL A 6 -3.57 4.41 -11.63
CA VAL A 6 -5.03 4.57 -11.66
C VAL A 6 -5.62 4.32 -10.29
N ASP A 7 -6.80 4.87 -10.01
CA ASP A 7 -7.48 4.64 -8.74
C ASP A 7 -7.86 3.17 -8.59
N LEU A 8 -7.71 2.62 -7.38
CA LEU A 8 -8.20 1.29 -7.05
C LEU A 8 -9.73 1.34 -6.92
N ASN A 9 -10.43 1.16 -8.03
CA ASN A 9 -11.89 1.00 -8.09
C ASN A 9 -12.27 -0.04 -9.13
N LEU A 10 -13.49 -0.58 -9.03
CA LEU A 10 -13.91 -1.69 -9.90
C LEU A 10 -13.85 -1.35 -11.40
N VAL A 11 -14.14 -0.10 -11.79
CA VAL A 11 -14.11 0.34 -13.19
C VAL A 11 -12.69 0.24 -13.74
N ASN A 12 -11.71 0.86 -13.07
CA ASN A 12 -10.31 0.85 -13.48
C ASN A 12 -9.71 -0.56 -13.44
N VAL A 13 -10.12 -1.38 -12.46
CA VAL A 13 -9.69 -2.77 -12.33
C VAL A 13 -10.17 -3.61 -13.53
N LYS A 14 -11.44 -3.46 -13.95
CA LYS A 14 -11.98 -4.13 -15.14
C LYS A 14 -11.30 -3.66 -16.42
N GLU A 15 -11.03 -2.37 -16.54
CA GLU A 15 -10.30 -1.82 -17.69
C GLU A 15 -8.87 -2.38 -17.77
N LEU A 16 -8.14 -2.41 -16.64
CA LEU A 16 -6.82 -3.01 -16.56
C LEU A 16 -6.85 -4.49 -16.98
N LYS A 17 -7.88 -5.25 -16.58
CA LYS A 17 -8.06 -6.63 -17.02
C LYS A 17 -8.23 -6.74 -18.53
N ALA A 18 -9.15 -5.97 -19.11
CA ALA A 18 -9.42 -5.98 -20.55
C ALA A 18 -8.16 -5.64 -21.38
N GLN A 19 -7.34 -4.69 -20.91
CA GLN A 19 -6.09 -4.30 -21.57
C GLN A 19 -4.97 -5.36 -21.46
N ASN A 20 -5.08 -6.30 -20.52
CA ASN A 20 -4.02 -7.24 -20.15
C ASN A 20 -4.47 -8.72 -20.19
N GLU A 21 -5.57 -9.05 -20.85
CA GLU A 21 -6.06 -10.44 -20.98
C GLU A 21 -5.05 -11.39 -21.65
N TRP A 22 -4.16 -10.83 -22.46
CA TRP A 22 -3.08 -11.54 -23.12
C TRP A 22 -2.00 -12.05 -22.13
N SER A 23 -1.92 -11.50 -20.91
CA SER A 23 -0.88 -11.81 -19.93
C SER A 23 -1.35 -12.84 -18.90
N ASP A 24 -0.76 -14.04 -18.92
CA ASP A 24 -1.04 -15.08 -17.92
C ASP A 24 -0.60 -14.66 -16.52
N HIS A 25 0.52 -13.93 -16.43
CA HIS A 25 0.94 -13.36 -15.16
C HIS A 25 -0.11 -12.40 -14.60
N PHE A 26 -0.69 -11.55 -15.45
CA PHE A 26 -1.77 -10.67 -15.02
C PHE A 26 -2.96 -11.48 -14.51
N LYS A 27 -3.48 -12.42 -15.31
CA LYS A 27 -4.67 -13.21 -14.99
C LYS A 27 -4.52 -14.05 -13.72
N LEU A 28 -3.35 -14.69 -13.52
CA LEU A 28 -3.15 -15.67 -12.46
C LEU A 28 -2.54 -15.09 -11.19
N VAL A 29 -1.87 -13.94 -11.27
CA VAL A 29 -1.12 -13.37 -10.13
C VAL A 29 -1.63 -11.99 -9.75
N VAL A 30 -1.61 -11.05 -10.69
CA VAL A 30 -1.92 -9.63 -10.42
C VAL A 30 -3.41 -9.45 -10.17
N TRP A 31 -4.25 -9.99 -11.07
CA TRP A 31 -5.69 -9.88 -11.03
C TRP A 31 -6.33 -10.29 -9.69
N PRO A 32 -6.15 -11.54 -9.19
CA PRO A 32 -6.75 -11.94 -7.93
C PRO A 32 -6.26 -11.10 -6.75
N ARG A 33 -5.02 -10.60 -6.79
CA ARG A 33 -4.49 -9.71 -5.74
C ARG A 33 -5.07 -8.31 -5.81
N ILE A 34 -5.29 -7.76 -7.00
CA ILE A 34 -5.96 -6.47 -7.16
C ILE A 34 -7.40 -6.58 -6.62
N LEU A 35 -8.13 -7.65 -6.95
CA LEU A 35 -9.46 -7.88 -6.39
C LEU A 35 -9.44 -8.03 -4.87
N PHE A 36 -8.44 -8.74 -4.34
CA PHE A 36 -8.24 -8.89 -2.90
C PHE A 36 -8.09 -7.52 -2.22
N TRP A 37 -7.20 -6.68 -2.74
CA TRP A 37 -6.98 -5.32 -2.21
C TRP A 37 -8.17 -4.40 -2.42
N LEU A 38 -8.89 -4.53 -3.54
CA LEU A 38 -10.14 -3.81 -3.78
C LEU A 38 -11.18 -4.17 -2.70
N GLY A 39 -11.32 -5.46 -2.38
CA GLY A 39 -12.24 -5.90 -1.34
C GLY A 39 -11.85 -5.39 0.04
N LEU A 40 -10.56 -5.39 0.34
CA LEU A 40 -10.06 -4.79 1.58
C LEU A 40 -10.39 -3.30 1.63
N LYS A 41 -10.12 -2.54 0.56
CA LYS A 41 -10.41 -1.10 0.47
C LYS A 41 -11.87 -0.78 0.84
N GLU A 42 -12.83 -1.57 0.36
CA GLU A 42 -14.26 -1.37 0.67
C GLU A 42 -14.56 -1.46 2.18
N LEU A 43 -13.78 -2.23 2.96
CA LEU A 43 -13.90 -2.30 4.42
C LEU A 43 -13.33 -1.06 5.13
N PHE A 44 -12.54 -0.25 4.43
CA PHE A 44 -11.92 0.98 4.93
C PHE A 44 -12.54 2.24 4.28
N VAL A 45 -13.75 2.16 3.71
CA VAL A 45 -14.41 3.28 3.02
C VAL A 45 -14.54 4.55 3.89
N ASP A 46 -14.65 4.37 5.22
CA ASP A 46 -14.73 5.48 6.17
C ASP A 46 -13.37 6.17 6.40
N HIS A 47 -12.26 5.55 6.00
CA HIS A 47 -10.92 6.14 6.04
C HIS A 47 -10.69 7.04 4.81
N LYS A 48 -11.48 8.12 4.71
CA LYS A 48 -11.39 9.15 3.66
C LYS A 48 -10.02 9.84 3.55
N GLN A 49 -9.13 9.57 4.51
CA GLN A 49 -7.76 10.08 4.57
C GLN A 49 -6.80 9.30 3.66
N LEU A 50 -7.25 8.20 3.05
CA LEU A 50 -6.43 7.36 2.17
C LEU A 50 -6.93 7.38 0.72
N ASP A 51 -6.00 7.66 -0.19
CA ASP A 51 -6.20 7.52 -1.64
C ASP A 51 -5.48 6.27 -2.15
N TRP A 52 -6.25 5.31 -2.65
CA TRP A 52 -5.74 4.00 -3.04
C TRP A 52 -5.51 3.94 -4.54
N LYS A 53 -4.29 3.63 -4.96
CA LYS A 53 -3.89 3.56 -6.36
C LYS A 53 -3.34 2.18 -6.74
N ILE A 54 -3.50 1.84 -8.01
CA ILE A 54 -2.88 0.69 -8.66
C ILE A 54 -1.74 1.21 -9.53
N HIS A 55 -0.55 0.66 -9.33
CA HIS A 55 0.60 0.83 -10.20
C HIS A 55 0.80 -0.46 -10.94
N PHE A 56 0.65 -0.43 -12.26
CA PHE A 56 0.77 -1.64 -13.08
C PHE A 56 1.52 -1.35 -14.37
N THR A 57 2.49 -2.20 -14.67
CA THR A 57 3.16 -2.30 -15.95
C THR A 57 3.33 -3.77 -16.36
N PRO A 58 3.10 -4.10 -17.63
CA PRO A 58 3.38 -5.44 -18.15
C PRO A 58 4.89 -5.70 -18.30
N ASP A 59 5.72 -4.65 -18.36
CA ASP A 59 7.15 -4.76 -18.69
C ASP A 59 8.02 -5.12 -17.49
N ASN A 60 7.58 -4.76 -16.28
CA ASN A 60 8.34 -5.02 -15.06
C ASN A 60 7.44 -5.33 -13.87
N MET A 61 7.33 -6.61 -13.56
CA MET A 61 6.51 -7.13 -12.46
C MET A 61 6.89 -6.58 -11.08
N HIS A 62 8.14 -6.16 -10.88
CA HIS A 62 8.59 -5.59 -9.60
C HIS A 62 8.03 -4.18 -9.35
N ASN A 63 7.52 -3.53 -10.39
CA ASN A 63 6.89 -2.22 -10.32
C ASN A 63 5.36 -2.30 -10.14
N ASN A 64 4.82 -3.52 -9.98
CA ASN A 64 3.40 -3.72 -9.78
C ASN A 64 3.08 -3.71 -8.29
N PHE A 65 2.32 -2.72 -7.84
CA PHE A 65 1.96 -2.55 -6.43
C PHE A 65 0.67 -1.77 -6.26
N ILE A 66 0.07 -1.92 -5.07
CA ILE A 66 -0.97 -1.03 -4.56
C ILE A 66 -0.30 0.00 -3.67
N SER A 67 -0.66 1.27 -3.82
CA SER A 67 -0.27 2.33 -2.87
C SER A 67 -1.50 2.94 -2.21
N MET A 68 -1.33 3.35 -0.95
CA MET A 68 -2.36 3.97 -0.12
C MET A 68 -1.80 5.28 0.42
N HIS A 69 -2.08 6.37 -0.29
CA HIS A 69 -1.53 7.69 0.00
C HIS A 69 -2.34 8.36 1.09
N ILE A 70 -1.68 8.90 2.11
CA ILE A 70 -2.33 9.81 3.06
C ILE A 70 -2.56 11.12 2.33
N VAL A 71 -3.82 11.55 2.25
CA VAL A 71 -4.20 12.78 1.53
C VAL A 71 -3.49 13.99 2.14
N ASP A 72 -2.75 14.73 1.32
CA ASP A 72 -2.18 16.04 1.64
C ASP A 72 -2.69 17.06 0.62
N GLU A 73 -3.60 17.95 1.03
CA GLU A 73 -4.19 18.96 0.16
C GLU A 73 -3.18 20.01 -0.32
N LYS A 74 -2.03 20.14 0.35
CA LYS A 74 -0.98 21.08 -0.01
C LYS A 74 0.07 20.47 -0.94
N GLU A 75 0.00 19.15 -1.17
CA GLU A 75 0.95 18.38 -1.99
C GLU A 75 2.42 18.58 -1.57
N VAL A 76 2.67 18.78 -0.27
CA VAL A 76 4.03 18.97 0.29
C VAL A 76 4.65 17.63 0.63
N PHE A 77 3.85 16.73 1.20
CA PHE A 77 4.27 15.42 1.63
C PHE A 77 3.60 14.34 0.80
N ASN A 78 4.37 13.29 0.48
CA ASN A 78 3.85 12.09 -0.17
C ASN A 78 4.08 10.89 0.75
N PHE A 79 3.23 10.76 1.78
CA PHE A 79 3.24 9.61 2.66
C PHE A 79 2.32 8.53 2.11
N TYR A 80 2.84 7.32 1.98
CA TYR A 80 2.03 6.24 1.47
C TYR A 80 2.45 4.88 2.01
N PHE A 81 1.46 4.04 2.20
CA PHE A 81 1.70 2.63 2.36
C PHE A 81 1.81 1.98 0.98
N GLN A 82 2.63 0.94 0.86
CA GLN A 82 2.83 0.20 -0.38
C GLN A 82 2.73 -1.29 -0.14
N VAL A 83 2.05 -1.97 -1.07
CA VAL A 83 2.00 -3.44 -1.14
C VAL A 83 2.37 -3.89 -2.55
N PRO A 84 3.54 -4.50 -2.75
CA PRO A 84 3.87 -5.18 -3.99
C PRO A 84 2.88 -6.30 -4.33
N LEU A 85 2.47 -6.38 -5.59
CA LEU A 85 1.55 -7.40 -6.12
C LEU A 85 2.31 -8.70 -6.47
N VAL A 86 3.10 -9.19 -5.51
CA VAL A 86 3.92 -10.40 -5.62
C VAL A 86 3.37 -11.53 -4.73
N GLU A 87 4.01 -12.70 -4.72
CA GLU A 87 3.49 -13.85 -3.97
C GLU A 87 3.48 -13.64 -2.45
N ARG A 88 4.56 -13.07 -1.91
CA ARG A 88 4.70 -12.80 -0.46
C ARG A 88 4.17 -11.41 -0.14
N LEU A 89 3.44 -11.29 0.97
CA LEU A 89 2.96 -10.00 1.42
C LEU A 89 4.15 -9.19 1.95
N SER A 90 4.31 -7.99 1.43
CA SER A 90 5.18 -6.96 2.00
C SER A 90 4.33 -5.72 2.16
N PHE A 91 4.29 -5.17 3.37
CA PHE A 91 3.58 -3.95 3.68
C PHE A 91 4.59 -2.94 4.17
N ASN A 92 4.74 -1.87 3.40
CA ASN A 92 5.80 -0.88 3.60
C ASN A 92 5.19 0.50 3.81
N LEU A 93 5.84 1.36 4.57
CA LEU A 93 5.46 2.76 4.73
C LEU A 93 6.60 3.67 4.26
N TYR A 94 6.30 4.47 3.24
CA TYR A 94 7.17 5.50 2.73
C TYR A 94 6.83 6.83 3.39
N LEU A 95 7.85 7.48 3.94
CA LEU A 95 7.75 8.76 4.64
C LEU A 95 8.08 9.94 3.73
N GLY A 96 7.96 9.77 2.42
CA GLY A 96 8.26 10.80 1.44
C GLY A 96 8.56 10.23 0.05
N ASP A 97 8.70 11.14 -0.90
CA ASP A 97 9.08 10.88 -2.29
C ASP A 97 10.59 10.95 -2.53
N ASN A 98 11.35 11.32 -1.50
CA ASN A 98 12.80 11.43 -1.55
C ASN A 98 13.43 11.01 -0.21
N THR A 99 14.73 10.71 -0.28
CA THR A 99 15.53 10.26 0.86
C THR A 99 15.65 11.30 1.98
N TYR A 100 15.62 12.59 1.64
CA TYR A 100 15.75 13.68 2.61
C TYR A 100 14.55 13.72 3.57
N ASN A 101 13.34 13.69 3.02
CA ASN A 101 12.09 13.67 3.79
C ASN A 101 12.07 12.50 4.79
N PHE A 102 12.54 11.32 4.38
CA PHE A 102 12.60 10.16 5.27
C PHE A 102 13.50 10.42 6.49
N PHE A 103 14.68 11.03 6.30
CA PHE A 103 15.63 11.29 7.38
C PHE A 103 15.24 12.42 8.32
N GLU A 104 14.29 13.27 7.94
CA GLU A 104 13.68 14.25 8.86
C GLU A 104 12.52 13.63 9.65
N ILE A 105 11.65 12.91 8.94
CA ILE A 105 10.39 12.41 9.53
C ILE A 105 10.65 11.22 10.44
N HIS A 106 11.54 10.30 10.07
CA HIS A 106 11.81 9.12 10.89
C HIS A 106 12.32 9.46 12.30
N PRO A 107 13.33 10.34 12.49
CA PRO A 107 13.71 10.83 13.82
C PRO A 107 12.58 11.55 14.54
N ALA A 108 11.75 12.34 13.84
CA ALA A 108 10.61 13.01 14.44
C ALA A 108 9.59 12.00 15.03
N LEU A 109 9.29 10.92 14.31
CA LEU A 109 8.42 9.84 14.80
C LEU A 109 9.00 9.17 16.05
N ILE A 110 10.32 8.99 16.12
CA ILE A 110 10.99 8.47 17.32
C ILE A 110 10.90 9.45 18.49
N ALA A 111 11.23 10.72 18.25
CA ALA A 111 11.22 11.76 19.28
C ALA A 111 9.82 11.98 19.88
N LYS A 112 8.77 11.77 19.08
CA LYS A 112 7.37 11.85 19.50
C LYS A 112 6.82 10.54 20.07
N GLY A 113 7.64 9.49 20.17
CA GLY A 113 7.27 8.20 20.75
C GLY A 113 6.30 7.37 19.91
N VAL A 114 6.16 7.66 18.61
CA VAL A 114 5.33 6.87 17.68
C VAL A 114 5.95 5.50 17.43
N ILE A 115 7.28 5.46 17.32
CA ILE A 115 8.10 4.26 17.14
C ILE A 115 9.34 4.32 18.04
N LYS A 116 9.90 3.17 18.40
CA LYS A 116 11.24 3.10 19.02
C LYS A 116 12.31 2.96 17.93
N LYS A 117 13.53 3.39 18.22
CA LYS A 117 14.66 3.49 17.26
C LYS A 117 14.94 2.22 16.46
N GLU A 118 14.74 1.05 17.04
CA GLU A 118 15.05 -0.26 16.43
C GLU A 118 13.80 -1.15 16.35
N GLU A 119 12.61 -0.55 16.49
CA GLU A 119 11.36 -1.31 16.48
C GLU A 119 10.98 -1.82 15.09
N ILE A 120 11.30 -1.02 14.07
CA ILE A 120 10.86 -1.28 12.69
C ILE A 120 12.09 -1.26 11.79
N GLU A 121 12.22 -2.29 10.98
CA GLU A 121 13.28 -2.40 9.99
C GLU A 121 13.14 -1.31 8.92
N ILE A 122 14.27 -0.66 8.59
CA ILE A 122 14.35 0.31 7.51
C ILE A 122 14.89 -0.42 6.27
N GLY A 123 14.06 -0.49 5.23
CA GLY A 123 14.44 -1.00 3.92
C GLY A 123 14.93 0.13 3.02
N ALA A 124 16.08 -0.05 2.37
CA ALA A 124 16.58 0.86 1.33
C ALA A 124 17.57 0.11 0.42
N THR A 125 17.62 0.49 -0.87
CA THR A 125 18.70 0.04 -1.78
C THR A 125 19.13 1.21 -2.66
N SER A 126 20.11 1.01 -3.55
CA SER A 126 20.49 2.05 -4.53
C SER A 126 19.33 2.49 -5.43
N ASN A 127 18.30 1.64 -5.60
CA ASN A 127 17.19 1.86 -6.51
C ASN A 127 15.83 1.96 -5.78
N ILE A 128 15.81 1.81 -4.45
CA ILE A 128 14.58 1.81 -3.64
C ILE A 128 14.73 2.84 -2.54
N LEU A 129 13.80 3.79 -2.50
CA LEU A 129 13.74 4.82 -1.47
C LEU A 129 13.67 4.21 -0.07
N PRO A 130 14.28 4.85 0.94
CA PRO A 130 14.14 4.45 2.32
C PRO A 130 12.66 4.37 2.74
N HIS A 131 12.31 3.27 3.40
CA HIS A 131 10.95 3.01 3.88
C HIS A 131 10.99 2.15 5.14
N LEU A 132 9.87 2.15 5.87
CA LEU A 132 9.65 1.27 7.01
C LEU A 132 9.01 -0.03 6.54
N VAL A 133 9.57 -1.17 6.94
CA VAL A 133 9.03 -2.50 6.64
C VAL A 133 8.06 -2.91 7.75
N LEU A 134 6.76 -2.75 7.50
CA LEU A 134 5.69 -2.93 8.50
C LEU A 134 5.18 -4.38 8.62
N SER A 135 5.51 -5.24 7.66
CA SER A 135 5.24 -6.68 7.76
C SER A 135 6.45 -7.49 7.28
N THR A 136 6.80 -8.53 8.03
CA THR A 136 7.95 -9.39 7.72
C THR A 136 7.58 -10.58 6.81
N SER A 137 8.61 -11.26 6.32
CA SER A 137 8.63 -12.26 5.24
C SER A 137 7.69 -13.48 5.37
N ASN A 138 7.06 -13.68 6.52
CA ASN A 138 6.15 -14.80 6.77
C ASN A 138 4.67 -14.47 6.50
N SER A 139 4.34 -13.19 6.29
CA SER A 139 2.99 -12.81 5.89
C SER A 139 2.74 -13.24 4.44
N LYS A 140 1.69 -14.04 4.24
CA LYS A 140 1.27 -14.50 2.91
C LYS A 140 -0.22 -14.33 2.75
N TYR A 141 -0.63 -14.08 1.52
CA TYR A 141 -2.05 -14.16 1.15
C TYR A 141 -2.58 -15.58 1.40
N ASP A 142 -3.84 -15.68 1.83
CA ASP A 142 -4.52 -16.96 1.83
C ASP A 142 -4.70 -17.42 0.37
N LYS A 143 -4.06 -18.55 0.03
CA LYS A 143 -4.08 -19.10 -1.33
C LYS A 143 -5.50 -19.47 -1.78
N ARG A 144 -6.34 -19.91 -0.84
CA ARG A 144 -7.74 -20.27 -1.15
C ARG A 144 -8.53 -19.04 -1.51
N ILE A 145 -8.40 -17.95 -0.73
CA ILE A 145 -9.05 -16.68 -1.06
C ILE A 145 -8.61 -16.21 -2.45
N LEU A 146 -7.31 -16.21 -2.75
CA LEU A 146 -6.81 -15.79 -4.06
C LEU A 146 -7.26 -16.66 -5.24
N TRP A 147 -7.57 -17.94 -5.01
CA TRP A 147 -8.08 -18.83 -6.07
C TRP A 147 -9.59 -18.69 -6.28
N ASP A 148 -10.34 -18.46 -5.21
CA ASP A 148 -11.80 -18.39 -5.25
C ASP A 148 -12.30 -16.97 -5.60
N ILE A 149 -11.43 -15.95 -5.59
CA ILE A 149 -11.82 -14.55 -5.76
C ILE A 149 -12.17 -14.14 -7.20
N ASP A 150 -13.30 -13.45 -7.33
CA ASP A 150 -13.81 -12.92 -8.60
C ASP A 150 -14.48 -11.54 -8.40
N GLU A 151 -15.00 -10.99 -9.49
CA GLU A 151 -15.64 -9.66 -9.53
C GLU A 151 -16.94 -9.59 -8.71
N ASP A 152 -17.57 -10.73 -8.42
CA ASP A 152 -18.87 -10.81 -7.77
C ASP A 152 -18.73 -11.08 -6.26
N ASN A 153 -17.59 -11.63 -5.82
CA ASN A 153 -17.40 -12.12 -4.46
C ASN A 153 -16.26 -11.44 -3.67
N TYR A 154 -15.48 -10.54 -4.28
CA TYR A 154 -14.27 -9.97 -3.70
C TYR A 154 -14.46 -9.36 -2.30
N CYS A 155 -15.51 -8.56 -2.08
CA CYS A 155 -15.82 -8.00 -0.74
C CYS A 155 -16.13 -9.08 0.31
N LYS A 156 -16.84 -10.13 -0.09
CA LYS A 156 -17.31 -11.18 0.82
C LYS A 156 -16.16 -12.05 1.29
N LEU A 157 -15.26 -12.44 0.37
CA LEU A 157 -14.17 -13.35 0.67
C LEU A 157 -13.13 -12.75 1.63
N VAL A 158 -12.86 -11.46 1.51
CA VAL A 158 -11.82 -10.80 2.32
C VAL A 158 -12.33 -10.27 3.67
N LYS A 159 -13.65 -10.32 3.93
CA LYS A 159 -14.30 -9.71 5.11
C LYS A 159 -13.68 -10.07 6.45
N TYR A 160 -13.13 -11.28 6.56
CA TYR A 160 -12.53 -11.81 7.78
C TYR A 160 -11.03 -12.12 7.61
N ASP A 161 -10.40 -11.58 6.57
CA ASP A 161 -8.99 -11.83 6.31
C ASP A 161 -8.10 -11.21 7.41
N PRO A 162 -7.11 -11.95 7.96
CA PRO A 162 -6.20 -11.42 8.99
C PRO A 162 -5.42 -10.17 8.58
N ILE A 163 -5.24 -9.91 7.27
CA ILE A 163 -4.59 -8.69 6.76
C ILE A 163 -5.34 -7.43 7.22
N ILE A 164 -6.65 -7.51 7.47
CA ILE A 164 -7.42 -6.39 8.04
C ILE A 164 -6.82 -5.93 9.37
N ASN A 165 -6.41 -6.86 10.24
CA ASN A 165 -5.83 -6.53 11.54
C ASN A 165 -4.46 -5.85 11.38
N LEU A 166 -3.66 -6.30 10.41
CA LEU A 166 -2.38 -5.68 10.06
C LEU A 166 -2.57 -4.24 9.59
N LEU A 167 -3.53 -4.01 8.68
CA LEU A 167 -3.84 -2.68 8.16
C LEU A 167 -4.35 -1.77 9.28
N ASN A 168 -5.34 -2.21 10.06
CA ASN A 168 -5.89 -1.46 11.18
C ASN A 168 -4.80 -1.03 12.18
N ALA A 169 -3.97 -1.98 12.62
CA ALA A 169 -2.90 -1.69 13.59
C ALA A 169 -1.94 -0.61 13.09
N ASN A 170 -1.56 -0.67 11.81
CA ASN A 170 -0.63 0.29 11.22
C ASN A 170 -1.29 1.63 10.87
N PHE A 171 -2.53 1.63 10.38
CA PHE A 171 -3.26 2.85 10.08
C PHE A 171 -3.52 3.68 11.33
N ILE A 172 -3.99 3.04 12.41
CA ILE A 172 -4.18 3.69 13.72
C ILE A 172 -2.87 4.28 14.23
N ARG A 173 -1.77 3.55 14.04
CA ARG A 173 -0.44 3.96 14.52
C ARG A 173 0.14 5.13 13.74
N PHE A 174 0.06 5.12 12.42
CA PHE A 174 0.85 6.03 11.57
C PHE A 174 0.04 7.17 10.96
N ILE A 175 -1.22 6.97 10.60
CA ILE A 175 -1.99 8.01 9.91
C ILE A 175 -2.14 9.27 10.79
N PRO A 176 -2.56 9.19 12.06
CA PRO A 176 -2.74 10.40 12.87
C PRO A 176 -1.43 11.18 13.09
N PRO A 177 -0.29 10.57 13.46
CA PRO A 177 0.99 11.28 13.54
C PRO A 177 1.43 11.93 12.23
N LEU A 178 1.26 11.24 11.10
CA LEU A 178 1.65 11.77 9.79
C LEU A 178 0.75 12.93 9.37
N LYS A 179 -0.55 12.89 9.71
CA LYS A 179 -1.45 14.04 9.54
C LYS A 179 -1.01 15.26 10.34
N LYS A 180 -0.55 15.09 11.58
CA LYS A 180 0.01 16.20 12.37
C LYS A 180 1.23 16.85 11.73
N ILE A 181 2.01 16.09 10.95
CA ILE A 181 3.14 16.64 10.18
C ILE A 181 2.61 17.42 8.96
N ILE A 182 1.68 16.85 8.19
CA ILE A 182 1.02 17.51 7.05
C ILE A 182 0.36 18.83 7.47
N ASP A 183 -0.34 18.80 8.60
CA ASP A 183 -1.07 19.94 9.15
C ASP A 183 -0.14 20.95 9.86
N ASN A 184 1.17 20.67 9.90
CA ASN A 184 2.22 21.49 10.53
C ASN A 184 2.02 21.69 12.05
N GLU A 185 1.31 20.77 12.71
CA GLU A 185 1.22 20.70 14.18
C GLU A 185 2.54 20.17 14.78
N TRP A 186 3.20 19.27 14.07
CA TRP A 186 4.51 18.75 14.40
C TRP A 186 5.57 19.40 13.51
N LYS A 187 6.38 20.29 14.10
CA LYS A 187 7.54 20.84 13.42
C LYS A 187 8.58 19.73 13.21
N LEU A 188 8.99 19.58 11.95
CA LEU A 188 10.13 18.77 11.52
C LEU A 188 11.44 19.48 11.84
#